data_AF-A0A6J6VTC6-F1
#
_entry.id   AF-A0A6J6VTC6-F1
#
_cell.length_a   1.000
_cell.length_b   1.000
_cell.length_c   1.000
_cell.angle_alpha   90.00
_cell.angle_beta   90.00
_cell.angle_gamma   90.00
#
_symmetry.space_group_name_H-M   'P 1'
#
loop_
_entity.id
_entity.type
_entity.pdbx_description
1 polymer ?
#
loop_
_entity_poly.entity_id
_entity_poly.type
_entity_poly.pdbx_seq_one_letter_code
_entity_poly.pdbx_strand_id
1 'polypeptide(L)'
;MAASAVVGVALVDRDRGGDGALDPAGEPPAVADGWRGVTFRDVTVQVPQEWGDASAPQSDWCADVPREPITGPYVDTDGGYGAVLDIGCGEQPPVPAGFGPDPEEQWVPHLTLLPAESAGLDEPVEDGTTTRDGWTLRVTTVGTVQLRLLTDASTEDVAEEILASAERSEVSVLGCDTTSPAQERPGPDRPVFAPAGDLESVDPDDVAALLVCQYQRIGADGPGLGTDRLVEGPAAGAWVEAVQDAPRGSGPDQPENCMEPWESGSSEVVHPLDRDGNRLAAVYLTTDACAGNGLRDATTTWQLTEATCAPVFGERVVWWGGQGVVAQVCQPDRY
;
A
#
# COMPACT_ATOMS: atom_id res chain seq x y z
N MET A 1 -23.48 24.84 -6.86
CA MET A 1 -23.12 23.54 -6.24
C MET A 1 -22.90 22.59 -7.40
N ALA A 2 -21.64 22.35 -7.76
CA ALA A 2 -21.26 21.41 -8.80
C ALA A 2 -21.13 20.04 -8.13
N ALA A 3 -21.90 19.06 -8.60
CA ALA A 3 -21.78 17.68 -8.17
C ALA A 3 -20.56 17.06 -8.85
N SER A 4 -19.57 16.63 -8.07
CA SER A 4 -18.54 15.71 -8.56
C SER A 4 -19.18 14.35 -8.75
N ALA A 5 -19.29 13.91 -10.00
CA ALA A 5 -19.67 12.55 -10.32
C ALA A 5 -18.45 11.66 -10.12
N VAL A 6 -18.52 10.73 -9.17
CA VAL A 6 -17.63 9.57 -9.13
C VAL A 6 -17.99 8.73 -10.36
N VAL A 7 -17.09 8.70 -11.33
CA VAL A 7 -17.23 7.81 -12.49
C VAL A 7 -16.86 6.42 -11.99
N GLY A 8 -17.88 5.61 -11.68
CA GLY A 8 -17.69 4.18 -11.54
C GLY A 8 -17.18 3.63 -12.86
N VAL A 9 -15.92 3.17 -12.88
CA VAL A 9 -15.34 2.48 -14.02
C VAL A 9 -16.08 1.14 -14.15
N ALA A 10 -17.10 1.11 -15.01
CA ALA A 10 -17.78 -0.11 -15.39
C ALA A 10 -16.81 -0.91 -16.28
N LEU A 11 -16.16 -1.92 -15.69
CA LEU A 11 -15.34 -2.89 -16.42
C LEU A 11 -16.27 -3.72 -17.32
N VAL A 12 -16.15 -3.54 -18.64
CA VAL A 12 -16.85 -4.34 -19.65
C VAL A 12 -15.94 -5.52 -20.04
N ASP A 13 -16.54 -6.71 -20.13
CA ASP A 13 -16.01 -7.97 -20.70
C ASP A 13 -15.00 -7.77 -21.83
N ARG A 14 -13.77 -8.32 -21.69
CA ARG A 14 -12.66 -8.12 -22.63
C ARG A 14 -12.12 -9.40 -23.25
N ASP A 15 -12.24 -9.48 -24.58
CA ASP A 15 -11.47 -10.40 -25.43
C ASP A 15 -10.18 -9.71 -25.90
N ARG A 16 -9.12 -9.77 -25.09
CA ARG A 16 -7.73 -9.59 -25.55
C ARG A 16 -7.01 -10.92 -25.33
N GLY A 17 -6.23 -11.37 -26.31
CA GLY A 17 -5.42 -12.59 -26.18
C GLY A 17 -4.37 -12.36 -25.10
N GLY A 18 -4.41 -13.16 -24.04
CA GLY A 18 -3.74 -12.80 -22.80
C GLY A 18 -2.22 -12.75 -22.91
N ASP A 19 -1.69 -11.54 -22.78
CA ASP A 19 -0.29 -11.31 -22.44
C ASP A 19 -0.24 -11.43 -20.91
N GLY A 20 -0.16 -12.68 -20.41
CA GLY A 20 -0.57 -13.09 -19.05
C GLY A 20 0.10 -12.44 -17.83
N ALA A 21 0.82 -11.33 -17.98
CA ALA A 21 1.25 -10.47 -16.88
C ALA A 21 0.67 -9.05 -16.90
N LEU A 22 0.02 -8.63 -18.00
CA LEU A 22 -0.73 -7.38 -18.08
C LEU A 22 -2.22 -7.60 -17.78
N ASP A 23 -2.70 -8.82 -17.89
CA ASP A 23 -4.03 -9.17 -17.42
C ASP A 23 -3.99 -9.44 -15.90
N PRO A 24 -4.92 -8.88 -15.12
CA PRO A 24 -5.04 -9.22 -13.71
C PRO A 24 -5.38 -10.70 -13.52
N ALA A 25 -4.99 -11.26 -12.38
CA ALA A 25 -5.24 -12.67 -12.05
C ALA A 25 -6.74 -13.03 -11.96
N GLY A 26 -7.61 -12.04 -11.79
CA GLY A 26 -9.05 -12.19 -11.72
C GLY A 26 -9.79 -10.86 -11.83
N GLU A 27 -11.06 -10.89 -11.46
CA GLU A 27 -11.89 -9.69 -11.38
C GLU A 27 -11.72 -9.01 -10.02
N PRO A 28 -11.60 -7.67 -9.96
CA PRO A 28 -11.63 -6.94 -8.70
C PRO A 28 -12.93 -7.17 -7.92
N PRO A 29 -12.87 -7.26 -6.58
CA PRO A 29 -14.06 -7.37 -5.75
C PRO A 29 -15.02 -6.18 -5.92
N ALA A 30 -16.32 -6.44 -5.86
CA ALA A 30 -17.33 -5.40 -5.94
C ALA A 30 -17.43 -4.62 -4.61
N VAL A 31 -17.55 -3.30 -4.69
CA VAL A 31 -17.71 -2.40 -3.54
C VAL A 31 -19.14 -1.85 -3.50
N ALA A 32 -19.75 -1.85 -2.32
CA ALA A 32 -21.09 -1.32 -2.12
C ALA A 32 -21.12 0.22 -2.25
N ASP A 33 -22.27 0.76 -2.70
CA ASP A 33 -22.47 2.21 -2.79
C ASP A 33 -22.26 2.90 -1.42
N GLY A 34 -21.41 3.93 -1.37
CA GLY A 34 -21.06 4.64 -0.14
C GLY A 34 -19.93 3.99 0.66
N TRP A 35 -19.35 2.91 0.16
CA TRP A 35 -18.21 2.21 0.76
C TRP A 35 -16.98 2.32 -0.14
N ARG A 36 -15.81 2.07 0.44
CA ARG A 36 -14.56 1.86 -0.28
C ARG A 36 -13.94 0.54 0.17
N GLY A 37 -13.32 -0.18 -0.76
CA GLY A 37 -12.56 -1.37 -0.43
C GLY A 37 -11.15 -1.05 0.03
N VAL A 38 -10.62 -1.89 0.90
CA VAL A 38 -9.24 -1.91 1.35
C VAL A 38 -8.74 -3.34 1.20
N THR A 39 -7.59 -3.52 0.55
CA THR A 39 -6.97 -4.82 0.40
C THR A 39 -5.63 -4.86 1.13
N PHE A 40 -5.44 -5.88 1.94
CA PHE A 40 -4.16 -6.26 2.54
C PHE A 40 -3.97 -7.76 2.34
N ARG A 41 -2.81 -8.17 1.83
CA ARG A 41 -2.53 -9.53 1.37
C ARG A 41 -3.59 -9.95 0.34
N ASP A 42 -4.24 -11.07 0.58
CA ASP A 42 -5.35 -11.60 -0.20
C ASP A 42 -6.71 -11.31 0.44
N VAL A 43 -6.81 -10.40 1.41
CA VAL A 43 -8.07 -10.06 2.07
C VAL A 43 -8.50 -8.66 1.71
N THR A 44 -9.73 -8.55 1.21
CA THR A 44 -10.42 -7.29 0.96
C THR A 44 -11.50 -7.09 2.01
N VAL A 45 -11.61 -5.87 2.52
CA VAL A 45 -12.64 -5.44 3.47
C VAL A 45 -13.18 -4.08 3.03
N GLN A 46 -14.46 -3.83 3.24
CA GLN A 46 -15.10 -2.57 2.92
C GLN A 46 -15.23 -1.72 4.18
N VAL A 47 -14.95 -0.42 4.04
CA VAL A 47 -15.20 0.60 5.06
C VAL A 47 -16.04 1.73 4.46
N PRO A 48 -16.78 2.51 5.27
CA PRO A 48 -17.49 3.68 4.76
C PRO A 48 -16.51 4.61 4.01
N GLN A 49 -16.94 5.13 2.87
CA GLN A 49 -16.05 5.89 1.97
C GLN A 49 -15.46 7.16 2.62
N GLU A 50 -16.12 7.68 3.65
CA GLU A 50 -15.67 8.85 4.42
C GLU A 50 -14.56 8.54 5.42
N TRP A 51 -14.26 7.27 5.70
CA TRP A 51 -13.14 6.89 6.57
C TRP A 51 -11.82 7.25 5.88
N GLY A 52 -10.98 8.01 6.57
CA GLY A 52 -9.68 8.41 6.08
C GLY A 52 -8.65 7.28 6.10
N ASP A 53 -7.42 7.62 5.71
CA ASP A 53 -6.24 6.78 5.89
C ASP A 53 -5.29 7.51 6.84
N ALA A 54 -4.75 6.81 7.83
CA ALA A 54 -3.78 7.36 8.78
C ALA A 54 -2.95 6.24 9.41
N SER A 55 -1.82 6.58 10.02
CA SER A 55 -1.04 5.62 10.81
C SER A 55 -1.48 5.68 12.27
N ALA A 56 -1.85 4.53 12.85
CA ALA A 56 -2.17 4.46 14.27
C ALA A 56 -0.94 4.88 15.12
N PRO A 57 -1.12 5.65 16.20
CA PRO A 57 -0.03 5.93 17.13
C PRO A 57 0.58 4.64 17.66
N GLN A 58 1.92 4.58 17.68
CA GLN A 58 2.66 3.43 18.17
C GLN A 58 3.23 3.73 19.57
N SER A 59 4.24 2.96 20.01
CA SER A 59 4.89 3.12 21.31
C SER A 59 5.44 4.53 21.58
N ASP A 60 5.63 5.32 20.53
CA ASP A 60 6.05 6.73 20.54
C ASP A 60 4.89 7.73 20.45
N TRP A 61 3.70 7.38 20.96
CA TRP A 61 2.51 8.24 20.95
C TRP A 61 2.73 9.64 21.55
N CYS A 62 3.65 9.76 22.52
CA CYS A 62 3.97 11.03 23.20
C CYS A 62 5.02 11.87 22.46
N ALA A 63 5.56 11.36 21.34
CA ALA A 63 6.54 12.06 20.56
C ALA A 63 5.94 13.34 19.96
N ASP A 64 6.60 14.47 20.19
CA ASP A 64 6.27 15.75 19.56
C ASP A 64 6.86 15.78 18.13
N VAL A 65 6.39 14.85 17.29
CA VAL A 65 6.69 14.82 15.86
C VAL A 65 5.50 15.40 15.10
N PRO A 66 5.74 16.13 14.00
CA PRO A 66 4.66 16.58 13.12
C PRO A 66 3.87 15.36 12.61
N ARG A 67 2.71 15.11 13.21
CA ARG A 67 1.70 14.17 12.76
C ARG A 67 0.49 14.97 12.33
N GLU A 68 -0.08 14.63 11.19
CA GLU A 68 -1.38 15.18 10.83
C GLU A 68 -2.40 14.72 11.89
N PRO A 69 -3.19 15.63 12.48
CA PRO A 69 -4.19 15.24 13.46
C PRO A 69 -5.20 14.28 12.82
N ILE A 70 -5.42 13.13 13.46
CA ILE A 70 -6.46 12.19 13.07
C ILE A 70 -7.80 12.72 13.60
N THR A 71 -8.64 13.23 12.70
CA THR A 71 -9.89 13.93 13.09
C THR A 71 -11.16 13.08 12.92
N GLY A 72 -11.04 11.83 12.50
CA GLY A 72 -12.18 10.94 12.27
C GLY A 72 -11.75 9.50 12.01
N PRO A 73 -12.71 8.58 11.84
CA PRO A 73 -12.43 7.17 11.63
C PRO A 73 -11.51 6.92 10.44
N TYR A 74 -10.62 5.94 10.56
CA TYR A 74 -9.61 5.69 9.55
C TYR A 74 -9.25 4.22 9.38
N VAL A 75 -8.57 3.92 8.28
CA VAL A 75 -7.90 2.64 8.07
C VAL A 75 -6.43 2.83 8.35
N ASP A 76 -5.88 2.00 9.24
CA ASP A 76 -4.48 2.05 9.60
C ASP A 76 -3.60 1.61 8.43
N THR A 77 -2.81 2.55 7.91
CA THR A 77 -1.91 2.31 6.77
C THR A 77 -0.57 1.70 7.16
N ASP A 78 -0.23 1.74 8.45
CA ASP A 78 1.08 1.30 8.94
C ASP A 78 1.08 -0.18 9.30
N GLY A 79 -0.07 -0.70 9.74
CA GLY A 79 -0.24 -2.12 10.09
C GLY A 79 0.81 -2.62 11.08
N GLY A 80 1.31 -1.76 11.97
CA GLY A 80 2.36 -2.08 12.93
C GLY A 80 3.79 -2.22 12.37
N TYR A 81 4.02 -1.89 11.09
CA TYR A 81 5.36 -1.94 10.46
C TYR A 81 6.07 -0.58 10.41
N GLY A 82 5.45 0.46 10.96
CA GLY A 82 5.99 1.80 11.15
C GLY A 82 7.33 1.83 11.86
N ALA A 83 8.24 2.68 11.38
CA ALA A 83 9.40 3.05 12.19
C ALA A 83 8.92 3.89 13.39
N VAL A 84 9.09 3.35 14.59
CA VAL A 84 8.77 4.04 15.84
C VAL A 84 10.01 4.69 16.42
N LEU A 85 9.84 5.85 17.06
CA LEU A 85 10.91 6.44 17.84
C LEU A 85 11.09 5.67 19.15
N ASP A 86 12.35 5.46 19.57
CA ASP A 86 12.65 4.90 20.89
C ASP A 86 12.47 5.97 21.98
N ILE A 87 11.20 6.28 22.28
CA ILE A 87 10.80 7.29 23.26
C ILE A 87 10.07 6.61 24.42
N GLY A 88 10.56 6.83 25.64
CA GLY A 88 9.94 6.37 26.87
C GLY A 88 8.68 7.15 27.20
N CYS A 89 7.60 6.90 26.47
CA CYS A 89 6.29 7.44 26.78
C CYS A 89 5.79 6.86 28.12
N GLY A 90 5.29 7.72 29.01
CA GLY A 90 4.99 7.35 30.39
C GLY A 90 4.00 6.18 30.49
N GLU A 91 4.11 5.38 31.56
CA GLU A 91 3.25 4.21 31.80
C GLU A 91 1.76 4.61 31.77
N GLN A 92 0.99 3.89 30.96
CA GLN A 92 -0.47 4.03 30.87
C GLN A 92 -1.17 3.05 31.80
N PRO A 93 -2.41 3.34 32.23
CA PRO A 93 -3.27 2.31 32.82
C PRO A 93 -3.36 1.09 31.89
N PRO A 94 -3.38 -0.14 32.42
CA PRO A 94 -3.46 -1.32 31.57
C PRO A 94 -4.78 -1.33 30.80
N VAL A 95 -4.68 -1.47 29.47
CA VAL A 95 -5.78 -1.68 28.54
C VAL A 95 -5.74 -3.12 28.01
N PRO A 96 -6.87 -3.70 27.58
CA PRO A 96 -6.87 -5.02 26.98
C PRO A 96 -5.97 -5.09 25.75
N ALA A 97 -5.39 -6.26 25.48
CA ALA A 97 -4.54 -6.47 24.32
C ALA A 97 -5.27 -6.07 23.02
N GLY A 98 -4.55 -5.41 22.12
CA GLY A 98 -5.06 -4.96 20.81
C GLY A 98 -5.71 -3.59 20.78
N PHE A 99 -5.91 -2.91 21.92
CA PHE A 99 -6.43 -1.53 21.94
C PHE A 99 -5.39 -0.45 21.61
N GLY A 100 -4.10 -0.83 21.52
CA GLY A 100 -3.01 0.09 21.21
C GLY A 100 -2.26 0.60 22.44
N PRO A 101 -1.09 1.22 22.23
CA PRO A 101 -0.23 1.75 23.29
C PRO A 101 -0.57 3.19 23.73
N ASP A 102 -1.39 3.89 22.95
CA ASP A 102 -1.76 5.29 23.18
C ASP A 102 -2.85 5.44 24.25
N PRO A 103 -2.88 6.58 24.96
CA PRO A 103 -3.88 6.83 25.99
C PRO A 103 -5.29 6.88 25.39
N GLU A 104 -6.29 6.44 26.16
CA GLU A 104 -7.70 6.37 25.73
C GLU A 104 -8.23 7.69 25.18
N GLU A 105 -7.75 8.84 25.67
CA GLU A 105 -8.16 10.16 25.16
C GLU A 105 -7.68 10.46 23.72
N GLN A 106 -6.78 9.63 23.17
CA GLN A 106 -6.28 9.72 21.80
C GLN A 106 -6.87 8.66 20.87
N TRP A 107 -7.64 7.71 21.40
CA TRP A 107 -8.29 6.70 20.58
C TRP A 107 -9.26 7.33 19.59
N VAL A 108 -9.21 6.83 18.37
CA VAL A 108 -10.11 7.16 17.27
C VAL A 108 -10.54 5.83 16.63
N PRO A 109 -11.81 5.65 16.24
CA PRO A 109 -12.24 4.42 15.59
C PRO A 109 -11.38 4.09 14.37
N HIS A 110 -10.92 2.85 14.26
CA HIS A 110 -10.07 2.47 13.14
C HIS A 110 -10.09 0.97 12.85
N LEU A 111 -9.73 0.65 11.60
CA LEU A 111 -9.52 -0.71 11.13
C LEU A 111 -8.04 -0.92 10.85
N THR A 112 -7.44 -1.91 11.50
CA THR A 112 -6.08 -2.37 11.22
C THR A 112 -6.12 -3.76 10.59
N LEU A 113 -5.34 -3.96 9.53
CA LEU A 113 -5.12 -5.27 8.92
C LEU A 113 -3.66 -5.69 9.18
N LEU A 114 -3.48 -6.87 9.77
CA LEU A 114 -2.18 -7.41 10.16
C LEU A 114 -2.00 -8.82 9.61
N PRO A 115 -0.77 -9.26 9.28
CA PRO A 115 -0.52 -10.68 9.09
C PRO A 115 -0.82 -11.44 10.38
N ALA A 116 -1.59 -12.51 10.29
CA ALA A 116 -2.00 -13.30 11.45
C ALA A 116 -0.80 -13.90 12.20
N GLU A 117 0.30 -14.18 11.49
CA GLU A 117 1.57 -14.64 12.07
C GLU A 117 2.37 -13.54 12.77
N SER A 118 2.21 -12.28 12.35
CA SER A 118 2.88 -11.11 12.93
C SER A 118 2.11 -10.48 14.08
N ALA A 119 0.86 -10.90 14.31
CA ALA A 119 0.06 -10.53 15.47
C ALA A 119 0.71 -10.90 16.83
N GLY A 120 1.89 -11.55 16.81
CA GLY A 120 2.72 -11.92 17.96
C GLY A 120 4.00 -11.09 18.18
N LEU A 121 4.19 -9.94 17.52
CA LEU A 121 5.22 -8.97 17.95
C LEU A 121 4.84 -8.24 19.25
N ASP A 122 3.55 -8.25 19.59
CA ASP A 122 2.96 -7.95 20.90
C ASP A 122 2.15 -9.16 21.40
N GLU A 123 1.53 -9.05 22.59
CA GLU A 123 0.65 -10.09 23.15
C GLU A 123 -0.40 -10.53 22.11
N PRO A 124 -0.52 -11.85 21.82
CA PRO A 124 -1.47 -12.35 20.83
C PRO A 124 -2.89 -11.88 21.14
N VAL A 125 -3.55 -11.30 20.14
CA VAL A 125 -4.95 -10.88 20.27
C VAL A 125 -5.83 -11.95 19.63
N GLU A 126 -6.61 -12.64 20.47
CA GLU A 126 -7.54 -13.67 20.04
C GLU A 126 -8.74 -13.06 19.31
N ASP A 127 -9.28 -13.81 18.34
CA ASP A 127 -10.54 -13.48 17.69
C ASP A 127 -11.67 -13.35 18.71
N GLY A 128 -12.54 -12.36 18.53
CA GLY A 128 -13.66 -12.11 19.43
C GLY A 128 -14.01 -10.64 19.56
N THR A 129 -14.66 -10.31 20.67
CA THR A 129 -15.11 -8.96 20.97
C THR A 129 -14.75 -8.63 22.41
N THR A 130 -14.06 -7.51 22.59
CA THR A 130 -13.69 -6.97 23.90
C THR A 130 -14.19 -5.55 24.01
N THR A 131 -14.88 -5.23 25.11
CA THR A 131 -15.44 -3.89 25.37
C THR A 131 -14.82 -3.30 26.63
N ARG A 132 -14.50 -2.00 26.59
CA ARG A 132 -13.98 -1.23 27.70
C ARG A 132 -14.42 0.21 27.60
N ASP A 133 -15.01 0.75 28.67
CA ASP A 133 -15.23 2.21 28.83
C ASP A 133 -15.92 2.90 27.63
N GLY A 134 -16.79 2.19 26.91
CA GLY A 134 -17.51 2.70 25.74
C GLY A 134 -16.86 2.39 24.39
N TRP A 135 -15.65 1.84 24.39
CA TRP A 135 -14.92 1.34 23.23
C TRP A 135 -15.12 -0.16 23.06
N THR A 136 -15.18 -0.61 21.81
CA THR A 136 -15.27 -2.02 21.45
C THR A 136 -14.23 -2.38 20.40
N LEU A 137 -13.38 -3.34 20.73
CA LEU A 137 -12.45 -4.00 19.82
C LEU A 137 -13.07 -5.30 19.32
N ARG A 138 -13.20 -5.43 18.00
CA ARG A 138 -13.59 -6.66 17.33
C ARG A 138 -12.43 -7.20 16.52
N VAL A 139 -12.15 -8.48 16.69
CA VAL A 139 -11.05 -9.16 16.02
C VAL A 139 -11.58 -10.37 15.27
N THR A 140 -11.22 -10.46 13.99
CA THR A 140 -11.53 -11.63 13.17
C THR A 140 -10.37 -11.95 12.25
N THR A 141 -10.07 -13.23 12.10
CA THR A 141 -9.02 -13.71 11.20
C THR A 141 -9.64 -14.31 9.94
N VAL A 142 -9.22 -13.80 8.78
CA VAL A 142 -9.59 -14.28 7.45
C VAL A 142 -8.32 -14.70 6.71
N GLY A 143 -8.17 -16.00 6.44
CA GLY A 143 -6.95 -16.51 5.79
C GLY A 143 -5.70 -16.22 6.63
N THR A 144 -4.74 -15.48 6.06
CA THR A 144 -3.49 -15.07 6.73
C THR A 144 -3.55 -13.64 7.27
N VAL A 145 -4.73 -13.02 7.35
CA VAL A 145 -4.92 -11.64 7.82
C VAL A 145 -5.83 -11.60 9.03
N GLN A 146 -5.39 -10.89 10.07
CA GLN A 146 -6.22 -10.53 11.22
C GLN A 146 -6.70 -9.10 11.04
N LEU A 147 -8.02 -8.91 11.08
CA LEU A 147 -8.68 -7.61 11.11
C LEU A 147 -8.92 -7.24 12.57
N ARG A 148 -8.53 -6.02 12.94
CA ARG A 148 -8.79 -5.42 14.26
C ARG A 148 -9.57 -4.13 14.04
N LEU A 149 -10.82 -4.12 14.50
CA LEU A 149 -11.72 -2.98 14.37
C LEU A 149 -11.99 -2.40 15.76
N LEU A 150 -11.40 -1.25 16.04
CA LEU A 150 -11.69 -0.46 17.24
C LEU A 150 -12.80 0.53 16.91
N THR A 151 -13.85 0.55 17.74
CA THR A 151 -15.06 1.35 17.52
C THR A 151 -15.53 2.01 18.81
N ASP A 152 -16.17 3.16 18.66
CA ASP A 152 -16.93 3.83 19.72
C ASP A 152 -18.43 3.87 19.37
N ALA A 153 -19.22 4.56 20.19
CA ALA A 153 -20.67 4.70 19.98
C ALA A 153 -21.06 5.38 18.65
N SER A 154 -20.16 6.11 17.99
CA SER A 154 -20.43 6.80 16.73
C SER A 154 -20.22 5.93 15.49
N THR A 155 -19.47 4.84 15.61
CA THR A 155 -19.13 3.91 14.51
C THR A 155 -19.63 2.48 14.74
N GLU A 156 -20.25 2.22 15.88
CA GLU A 156 -20.72 0.89 16.27
C GLU A 156 -21.77 0.32 15.31
N ASP A 157 -22.57 1.19 14.67
CA ASP A 157 -23.64 0.80 13.74
C ASP A 157 -23.12 0.20 12.43
N VAL A 158 -21.91 0.57 11.99
CA VAL A 158 -21.27 0.02 10.79
C VAL A 158 -20.31 -1.14 11.07
N ALA A 159 -20.04 -1.45 12.34
CA ALA A 159 -18.99 -2.39 12.73
C ALA A 159 -19.22 -3.83 12.22
N GLU A 160 -20.46 -4.32 12.31
CA GLU A 160 -20.80 -5.65 11.81
C GLU A 160 -20.72 -5.72 10.28
N GLU A 161 -21.11 -4.66 9.58
CA GLU A 161 -21.05 -4.58 8.12
C GLU A 161 -19.60 -4.56 7.60
N ILE A 162 -18.72 -3.79 8.24
CA ILE A 162 -17.27 -3.78 7.93
C ILE A 162 -16.72 -5.21 8.01
N LEU A 163 -16.89 -5.90 9.14
CA LEU A 163 -16.29 -7.23 9.33
C LEU A 163 -16.95 -8.30 8.45
N ALA A 164 -18.26 -8.21 8.21
CA ALA A 164 -18.98 -9.15 7.35
C ALA A 164 -18.60 -9.00 5.86
N SER A 165 -18.07 -7.84 5.46
CA SER A 165 -17.59 -7.60 4.10
C SER A 165 -16.21 -8.21 3.81
N ALA A 166 -15.52 -8.74 4.83
CA ALA A 166 -14.18 -9.28 4.67
C ALA A 166 -14.19 -10.57 3.84
N GLU A 167 -13.49 -10.58 2.70
CA GLU A 167 -13.40 -11.73 1.81
C GLU A 167 -12.01 -11.92 1.22
N ARG A 168 -11.72 -13.14 0.78
CA ARG A 168 -10.45 -13.43 0.10
C ARG A 168 -10.56 -13.15 -1.40
N SER A 169 -9.53 -12.54 -1.96
CA SER A 169 -9.42 -12.23 -3.39
C SER A 169 -7.99 -12.39 -3.90
N GLU A 170 -7.84 -12.77 -5.17
CA GLU A 170 -6.55 -12.81 -5.87
C GLU A 170 -6.14 -11.44 -6.41
N VAL A 171 -7.07 -10.48 -6.39
CA VAL A 171 -6.88 -9.11 -6.88
C VAL A 171 -7.49 -8.13 -5.89
N SER A 172 -6.86 -6.98 -5.72
CA SER A 172 -7.41 -5.89 -4.92
C SER A 172 -8.60 -5.21 -5.61
N VAL A 173 -9.30 -4.36 -4.86
CA VAL A 173 -10.40 -3.56 -5.41
C VAL A 173 -9.96 -2.58 -6.50
N LEU A 174 -8.71 -2.13 -6.48
CA LEU A 174 -8.15 -1.28 -7.55
C LEU A 174 -7.54 -2.10 -8.69
N GLY A 175 -7.49 -3.43 -8.56
CA GLY A 175 -7.02 -4.34 -9.59
C GLY A 175 -5.54 -4.71 -9.51
N CYS A 176 -4.87 -4.55 -8.35
CA CYS A 176 -3.53 -5.09 -8.11
C CYS A 176 -3.60 -6.59 -7.81
N ASP A 177 -2.77 -7.40 -8.46
CA ASP A 177 -2.68 -8.82 -8.11
C ASP A 177 -2.14 -8.95 -6.68
N THR A 178 -2.66 -9.89 -5.88
CA THR A 178 -2.22 -10.02 -4.48
C THR A 178 -0.85 -10.69 -4.37
N THR A 179 -0.42 -11.37 -5.44
CA THR A 179 0.92 -11.94 -5.61
C THR A 179 1.63 -11.28 -6.79
N SER A 180 2.94 -11.08 -6.67
CA SER A 180 3.79 -10.56 -7.74
C SER A 180 5.21 -11.15 -7.67
N PRO A 181 5.89 -11.39 -8.81
CA PRO A 181 7.32 -11.68 -8.83
C PRO A 181 8.17 -10.58 -8.18
N ALA A 182 7.67 -9.34 -8.09
CA ALA A 182 8.34 -8.25 -7.41
C ALA A 182 8.56 -8.48 -5.91
N GLN A 183 7.88 -9.46 -5.31
CA GLN A 183 8.09 -9.87 -3.92
C GLN A 183 9.42 -10.61 -3.69
N GLU A 184 10.05 -11.12 -4.76
CA GLU A 184 11.34 -11.78 -4.66
C GLU A 184 12.43 -10.79 -4.24
N ARG A 185 13.29 -11.22 -3.32
CA ARG A 185 14.48 -10.44 -2.98
C ARG A 185 15.47 -10.50 -4.15
N PRO A 186 15.85 -9.35 -4.75
CA PRO A 186 16.85 -9.34 -5.80
C PRO A 186 18.20 -9.77 -5.25
N GLY A 187 19.00 -10.42 -6.10
CA GLY A 187 20.38 -10.78 -5.80
C GLY A 187 21.27 -10.73 -7.03
N PRO A 188 22.60 -10.80 -6.88
CA PRO A 188 23.55 -10.71 -7.99
C PRO A 188 23.26 -11.70 -9.14
N ASP A 189 22.77 -12.90 -8.80
CA ASP A 189 22.43 -13.95 -9.77
C ASP A 189 20.91 -14.10 -10.00
N ARG A 190 20.10 -13.20 -9.43
CA ARG A 190 18.63 -13.23 -9.51
C ARG A 190 18.12 -11.79 -9.62
N PRO A 191 18.28 -11.15 -10.78
CA PRO A 191 17.63 -9.88 -11.04
C PRO A 191 16.11 -10.11 -11.19
N VAL A 192 15.32 -9.23 -10.59
CA VAL A 192 13.87 -9.26 -10.66
C VAL A 192 13.41 -8.20 -11.67
N PHE A 193 12.70 -8.64 -12.70
CA PHE A 193 12.19 -7.80 -13.79
C PHE A 193 10.69 -7.97 -13.93
N ALA A 194 10.04 -6.95 -14.49
CA ALA A 194 8.67 -7.10 -14.94
C ALA A 194 8.63 -8.18 -16.03
N PRO A 195 7.69 -9.14 -15.95
CA PRO A 195 7.63 -10.26 -16.90
C PRO A 195 7.16 -9.86 -18.30
N ALA A 196 6.47 -8.72 -18.45
CA ALA A 196 5.96 -8.22 -19.72
C ALA A 196 5.74 -6.70 -19.69
N GLY A 197 5.46 -6.12 -20.85
CA GLY A 197 5.25 -4.69 -21.04
C GLY A 197 6.52 -3.97 -21.53
N ASP A 198 6.33 -3.08 -22.50
CA ASP A 198 7.36 -2.17 -23.01
C ASP A 198 6.85 -0.75 -22.81
N LEU A 199 7.31 -0.11 -21.73
CA LEU A 199 6.89 1.24 -21.36
C LEU A 199 7.32 2.26 -22.40
N GLU A 200 8.40 2.01 -23.15
CA GLU A 200 8.86 2.90 -24.23
C GLU A 200 7.88 2.94 -25.41
N SER A 201 7.04 1.91 -25.55
CA SER A 201 5.99 1.83 -26.57
C SER A 201 4.64 2.44 -26.16
N VAL A 202 4.47 2.79 -24.89
CA VAL A 202 3.22 3.36 -24.36
C VAL A 202 3.14 4.83 -24.74
N ASP A 203 2.06 5.24 -25.41
CA ASP A 203 1.77 6.66 -25.66
C ASP A 203 1.28 7.32 -24.37
N PRO A 204 1.97 8.35 -23.83
CA PRO A 204 1.52 9.06 -22.63
C PRO A 204 0.09 9.62 -22.74
N ASP A 205 -0.39 9.96 -23.94
CA ASP A 205 -1.73 10.49 -24.17
C ASP A 205 -2.84 9.42 -24.05
N ASP A 206 -2.48 8.14 -24.14
CA ASP A 206 -3.39 7.01 -23.95
C ASP A 206 -3.54 6.62 -22.46
N VAL A 207 -2.68 7.14 -21.58
CA VAL A 207 -2.66 6.82 -20.15
C VAL A 207 -3.70 7.66 -19.40
N ALA A 208 -4.68 6.99 -18.79
CA ALA A 208 -5.73 7.61 -17.99
C ALA A 208 -5.42 7.59 -16.49
N ALA A 209 -4.70 6.58 -16.02
CA ALA A 209 -4.34 6.42 -14.61
C ALA A 209 -3.05 5.60 -14.43
N LEU A 210 -2.46 5.65 -13.24
CA LEU A 210 -1.44 4.70 -12.78
C LEU A 210 -2.02 3.90 -11.62
N LEU A 211 -2.06 2.58 -11.77
CA LEU A 211 -2.27 1.69 -10.64
C LEU A 211 -0.92 1.36 -10.01
N VAL A 212 -0.77 1.69 -8.73
CA VAL A 212 0.45 1.42 -7.97
C VAL A 212 0.16 0.34 -6.94
N CYS A 213 0.92 -0.74 -7.00
CA CYS A 213 0.82 -1.89 -6.11
C CYS A 213 2.08 -1.99 -5.25
N GLN A 214 1.95 -1.85 -3.94
CA GLN A 214 3.07 -1.99 -3.01
C GLN A 214 3.05 -3.38 -2.38
N TYR A 215 4.13 -4.13 -2.54
CA TYR A 215 4.29 -5.49 -2.05
C TYR A 215 5.33 -5.56 -0.95
N GLN A 216 5.07 -6.37 0.08
CA GLN A 216 6.09 -6.79 1.03
C GLN A 216 6.96 -7.89 0.44
N ARG A 217 8.28 -7.85 0.67
CA ARG A 217 9.23 -8.86 0.16
C ARG A 217 9.29 -10.10 1.04
N ILE A 218 8.19 -10.86 1.04
CA ILE A 218 8.04 -12.10 1.81
C ILE A 218 8.19 -13.39 0.97
N GLY A 219 8.54 -13.25 -0.32
CA GLY A 219 8.63 -14.34 -1.30
C GLY A 219 7.40 -14.41 -2.22
N ALA A 220 7.58 -14.87 -3.47
CA ALA A 220 6.51 -14.84 -4.47
C ALA A 220 5.45 -15.95 -4.32
N ASP A 221 5.64 -16.89 -3.40
CA ASP A 221 4.76 -18.06 -3.21
C ASP A 221 3.44 -17.73 -2.47
N GLY A 222 3.30 -16.52 -1.93
CA GLY A 222 2.13 -16.09 -1.15
C GLY A 222 1.72 -14.64 -1.43
N PRO A 223 0.58 -14.20 -0.87
CA PRO A 223 0.08 -12.85 -1.06
C PRO A 223 0.99 -11.82 -0.39
N GLY A 224 1.51 -10.89 -1.17
CA GLY A 224 2.46 -9.86 -0.75
C GLY A 224 1.89 -8.48 -0.66
N LEU A 225 0.73 -8.24 -1.27
CA LEU A 225 0.20 -6.90 -1.44
C LEU A 225 0.00 -6.25 -0.06
N GLY A 226 0.75 -5.20 0.23
CA GLY A 226 0.59 -4.40 1.43
C GLY A 226 -0.53 -3.40 1.25
N THR A 227 -0.53 -2.70 0.11
CA THR A 227 -1.57 -1.75 -0.25
C THR A 227 -1.46 -1.39 -1.72
N ASP A 228 -2.46 -0.69 -2.22
CA ASP A 228 -2.49 -0.10 -3.54
C ASP A 228 -2.96 1.37 -3.52
N ARG A 229 -2.80 2.04 -4.65
CA ARG A 229 -3.42 3.34 -4.94
C ARG A 229 -3.60 3.55 -6.44
N LEU A 230 -4.46 4.50 -6.78
CA LEU A 230 -4.68 4.97 -8.14
C LEU A 230 -4.24 6.43 -8.27
N VAL A 231 -3.45 6.75 -9.30
CA VAL A 231 -3.11 8.12 -9.67
C VAL A 231 -3.82 8.45 -10.97
N GLU A 232 -4.86 9.27 -10.92
CA GLU A 232 -5.69 9.56 -12.09
C GLU A 232 -5.31 10.87 -12.80
N GLY A 233 -5.70 10.97 -14.06
CA GLY A 233 -5.68 12.22 -14.81
C GLY A 233 -4.31 12.58 -15.38
N PRO A 234 -4.06 13.87 -15.69
CA PRO A 234 -2.87 14.30 -16.43
C PRO A 234 -1.53 13.94 -15.76
N ALA A 235 -1.53 13.73 -14.44
CA ALA A 235 -0.35 13.30 -13.70
C ALA A 235 0.12 11.89 -14.12
N ALA A 236 -0.80 11.02 -14.54
CA ALA A 236 -0.48 9.66 -14.96
C ALA A 236 0.31 9.63 -16.28
N GLY A 237 -0.18 10.33 -17.30
CA GLY A 237 0.54 10.49 -18.57
C GLY A 237 1.88 11.21 -18.39
N ALA A 238 1.91 12.26 -17.58
CA ALA A 238 3.15 13.00 -17.28
C ALA A 238 4.22 12.12 -16.59
N TRP A 239 3.81 11.15 -15.77
CA TRP A 239 4.74 10.19 -15.19
C TRP A 239 5.34 9.26 -16.26
N VAL A 240 4.52 8.75 -17.19
CA VAL A 240 5.03 7.90 -18.29
C VAL A 240 6.02 8.67 -19.16
N GLU A 241 5.69 9.91 -19.53
CA GLU A 241 6.61 10.80 -20.26
C GLU A 241 7.91 11.02 -19.48
N ALA A 242 7.82 11.32 -18.18
CA ALA A 242 8.99 11.51 -17.32
C ALA A 242 9.88 10.27 -17.22
N VAL A 243 9.29 9.06 -17.19
CA VAL A 243 10.09 7.82 -17.20
C VAL A 243 10.76 7.62 -18.55
N GLN A 244 10.05 7.85 -19.66
CA GLN A 244 10.62 7.71 -21.01
C GLN A 244 11.81 8.67 -21.25
N ASP A 245 11.74 9.88 -20.68
CA ASP A 245 12.80 10.90 -20.74
C ASP A 245 13.93 10.68 -19.72
N ALA A 246 13.74 9.81 -18.72
CA ALA A 246 14.73 9.59 -17.68
C ALA A 246 16.02 8.94 -18.25
N PRO A 247 17.20 9.21 -17.65
CA PRO A 247 18.43 8.55 -18.05
C PRO A 247 18.31 7.03 -17.97
N ARG A 248 18.85 6.33 -18.98
CA ARG A 248 18.91 4.85 -18.96
C ARG A 248 19.92 4.35 -17.91
N GLY A 249 19.66 3.15 -17.40
CA GLY A 249 20.48 2.47 -16.38
C GLY A 249 19.93 2.62 -14.97
N SER A 250 20.58 1.97 -14.00
CA SER A 250 20.20 2.07 -12.60
C SER A 250 20.78 3.32 -11.94
N GLY A 251 20.16 3.72 -10.84
CA GLY A 251 20.62 4.80 -9.98
C GLY A 251 19.46 5.65 -9.46
N PRO A 252 19.71 6.52 -8.48
CA PRO A 252 21.01 6.72 -7.82
C PRO A 252 21.37 5.55 -6.89
N ASP A 253 22.62 5.08 -6.97
CA ASP A 253 23.14 3.94 -6.21
C ASP A 253 24.24 4.43 -5.25
N GLN A 254 24.33 3.84 -4.05
CA GLN A 254 25.36 4.13 -3.04
C GLN A 254 25.89 2.82 -2.41
N PRO A 255 26.49 1.91 -3.22
CA PRO A 255 26.92 0.58 -2.77
C PRO A 255 27.94 0.61 -1.62
N GLU A 256 28.66 1.72 -1.44
CA GLU A 256 29.61 1.92 -0.35
C GLU A 256 28.96 2.10 1.03
N ASN A 257 27.69 2.47 1.09
CA ASN A 257 26.95 2.74 2.33
C ASN A 257 26.16 1.52 2.84
N CYS A 258 26.46 0.35 2.31
CA CYS A 258 25.62 -0.83 2.45
C CYS A 258 26.13 -1.75 3.55
N MET A 259 25.24 -2.08 4.49
CA MET A 259 25.38 -3.29 5.28
C MET A 259 24.90 -4.47 4.44
N GLU A 260 25.70 -5.53 4.31
CA GLU A 260 25.18 -6.79 3.77
C GLU A 260 24.19 -7.41 4.78
N PRO A 261 23.08 -7.99 4.32
CA PRO A 261 22.59 -8.06 2.94
C PRO A 261 21.75 -6.84 2.52
N TRP A 262 21.58 -6.68 1.21
CA TRP A 262 20.79 -5.66 0.50
C TRP A 262 19.30 -5.72 0.87
N GLU A 263 18.97 -5.43 2.13
CA GLU A 263 17.61 -5.58 2.64
C GLU A 263 16.74 -4.41 2.20
N SER A 264 15.67 -4.79 1.54
CA SER A 264 14.59 -3.94 1.10
C SER A 264 13.31 -4.60 1.59
N GLY A 265 12.44 -3.82 2.22
CA GLY A 265 11.23 -4.31 2.87
C GLY A 265 10.06 -4.44 1.91
N SER A 266 10.02 -3.59 0.89
CA SER A 266 8.93 -3.51 -0.08
C SER A 266 9.41 -3.44 -1.54
N SER A 267 8.49 -3.69 -2.45
CA SER A 267 8.63 -3.40 -3.88
C SER A 267 7.37 -2.71 -4.37
N GLU A 268 7.52 -1.74 -5.24
CA GLU A 268 6.39 -1.12 -5.92
C GLU A 268 6.32 -1.60 -7.38
N VAL A 269 5.11 -1.90 -7.83
CA VAL A 269 4.80 -2.18 -9.24
C VAL A 269 3.83 -1.12 -9.72
N VAL A 270 4.16 -0.45 -10.82
CA VAL A 270 3.35 0.59 -11.44
C VAL A 270 2.82 0.08 -12.78
N HIS A 271 1.50 0.19 -12.95
CA HIS A 271 0.79 -0.15 -14.17
C HIS A 271 0.12 1.10 -14.74
N PRO A 272 0.63 1.67 -15.86
CA PRO A 272 -0.13 2.64 -16.62
C PRO A 272 -1.40 1.98 -17.16
N LEU A 273 -2.55 2.63 -16.97
CA LEU A 273 -3.85 2.15 -17.40
C LEU A 273 -4.40 3.02 -18.52
N ASP A 274 -5.07 2.41 -19.50
CA ASP A 274 -5.88 3.15 -20.47
C ASP A 274 -7.23 3.60 -19.88
N ARG A 275 -8.03 4.32 -20.68
CA ARG A 275 -9.35 4.81 -20.26
C ARG A 275 -10.35 3.72 -19.87
N ASP A 276 -10.17 2.52 -20.41
CA ASP A 276 -11.04 1.40 -20.08
C ASP A 276 -10.53 0.72 -18.79
N GLY A 277 -9.29 0.97 -18.35
CA GLY A 277 -8.64 0.34 -17.21
C GLY A 277 -7.75 -0.86 -17.57
N ASN A 278 -7.33 -1.02 -18.83
CA ASN A 278 -6.37 -2.06 -19.20
C ASN A 278 -4.95 -1.66 -18.79
N ARG A 279 -4.15 -2.61 -18.27
CA ARG A 279 -2.73 -2.38 -18.02
C ARG A 279 -1.97 -2.31 -19.36
N LEU A 280 -1.30 -1.20 -19.60
CA LEU A 280 -0.50 -0.95 -20.80
C LEU A 280 0.94 -1.45 -20.65
N ALA A 281 1.46 -1.43 -19.42
CA ALA A 281 2.79 -1.95 -19.08
C ALA A 281 2.84 -2.38 -17.60
N ALA A 282 3.95 -3.00 -17.20
CA ALA A 282 4.30 -3.26 -15.81
C ALA A 282 5.71 -2.73 -15.56
N VAL A 283 5.86 -1.89 -14.54
CA VAL A 283 7.11 -1.23 -14.21
C VAL A 283 7.44 -1.49 -12.75
N TYR A 284 8.56 -2.14 -12.47
CA TYR A 284 9.03 -2.38 -11.12
C TYR A 284 9.87 -1.19 -10.67
N LEU A 285 9.52 -0.62 -9.53
CA LEU A 285 10.25 0.45 -8.89
C LEU A 285 11.08 -0.15 -7.75
N THR A 286 12.38 0.17 -7.71
CA THR A 286 13.28 -0.19 -6.62
C THR A 286 13.92 1.08 -6.06
N THR A 287 13.68 1.37 -4.78
CA THR A 287 14.10 2.63 -4.12
C THR A 287 14.93 2.43 -2.85
N ASP A 288 14.81 1.28 -2.22
CA ASP A 288 15.43 0.94 -0.94
C ASP A 288 16.62 0.00 -1.11
N ALA A 289 17.01 -0.29 -2.35
CA ALA A 289 18.23 -1.00 -2.62
C ALA A 289 19.43 -0.06 -2.50
N CYS A 290 20.57 -0.67 -2.24
CA CYS A 290 21.83 0.02 -2.09
C CYS A 290 22.55 0.20 -3.45
N ALA A 291 22.22 -0.67 -4.41
CA ALA A 291 22.57 -0.58 -5.81
C ALA A 291 21.45 -1.19 -6.65
N GLY A 292 21.35 -0.79 -7.91
CA GLY A 292 20.22 -1.21 -8.73
C GLY A 292 18.92 -0.52 -8.32
N ASN A 293 18.96 0.74 -7.88
CA ASN A 293 17.74 1.55 -7.81
C ASN A 293 17.29 1.95 -9.22
N GLY A 294 16.01 2.24 -9.40
CA GLY A 294 15.47 2.61 -10.71
C GLY A 294 14.10 2.05 -10.98
N LEU A 295 13.61 2.36 -12.17
CA LEU A 295 12.41 1.79 -12.76
C LEU A 295 12.81 0.75 -13.81
N ARG A 296 12.13 -0.39 -13.84
CA ARG A 296 12.40 -1.46 -14.79
C ARG A 296 11.12 -2.04 -15.36
N ASP A 297 11.02 -2.08 -16.68
CA ASP A 297 10.04 -2.95 -17.35
C ASP A 297 10.73 -4.26 -17.79
N ALA A 298 10.16 -4.97 -18.77
CA ALA A 298 10.71 -6.22 -19.27
C ALA A 298 12.01 -6.07 -20.09
N THR A 299 12.34 -4.86 -20.56
CA THR A 299 13.41 -4.64 -21.55
C THR A 299 14.40 -3.54 -21.17
N THR A 300 13.96 -2.57 -20.39
CA THR A 300 14.64 -1.31 -20.14
C THR A 300 14.70 -1.01 -18.64
N THR A 301 15.77 -0.31 -18.26
CA THR A 301 15.93 0.25 -16.92
C THR A 301 16.19 1.75 -17.03
N TRP A 302 15.51 2.52 -16.19
CA TRP A 302 15.64 3.97 -16.06
C TRP A 302 16.06 4.35 -14.65
N GLN A 303 16.85 5.42 -14.54
CA GLN A 303 17.27 5.99 -13.27
C GLN A 303 16.10 6.68 -12.58
N LEU A 304 16.12 6.68 -11.24
CA LEU A 304 15.17 7.48 -10.47
C LEU A 304 15.52 8.96 -10.60
N THR A 305 14.49 9.74 -10.88
CA THR A 305 14.46 11.19 -10.75
C THR A 305 13.30 11.58 -9.84
N GLU A 306 13.23 12.86 -9.46
CA GLU A 306 12.10 13.37 -8.69
C GLU A 306 10.76 13.11 -9.39
N ALA A 307 10.71 13.38 -10.71
CA ALA A 307 9.51 13.21 -11.52
C ALA A 307 9.10 11.75 -11.72
N THR A 308 10.01 10.79 -11.59
CA THR A 308 9.69 9.37 -11.76
C THR A 308 9.43 8.66 -10.43
N CYS A 309 9.96 9.17 -9.31
CA CYS A 309 9.84 8.52 -8.00
C CYS A 309 8.73 9.12 -7.14
N ALA A 310 8.74 10.43 -6.91
CA ALA A 310 7.82 11.08 -5.97
C ALA A 310 6.33 10.83 -6.29
N PRO A 311 5.87 10.83 -7.57
CA PRO A 311 4.46 10.61 -7.88
C PRO A 311 3.91 9.23 -7.52
N VAL A 312 4.79 8.24 -7.32
CA VAL A 312 4.40 6.87 -6.94
C VAL A 312 3.95 6.80 -5.48
N PHE A 313 4.50 7.66 -4.62
CA PHE A 313 4.25 7.66 -3.18
C PHE A 313 3.23 8.71 -2.74
N GLY A 314 2.48 8.41 -1.68
CA GLY A 314 1.39 9.23 -1.16
C GLY A 314 0.15 8.42 -0.81
N GLU A 315 -0.72 9.01 0.00
CA GLU A 315 -1.86 8.34 0.65
C GLU A 315 -1.42 7.03 1.30
N ARG A 316 -1.87 5.89 0.77
CA ARG A 316 -1.61 4.56 1.33
C ARG A 316 -0.27 3.95 0.91
N VAL A 317 0.23 4.27 -0.29
CA VAL A 317 1.55 3.78 -0.74
C VAL A 317 2.62 4.67 -0.13
N VAL A 318 3.16 4.21 1.00
CA VAL A 318 4.13 4.95 1.80
C VAL A 318 5.54 4.57 1.37
N TRP A 319 6.42 5.57 1.28
CA TRP A 319 7.85 5.32 1.10
C TRP A 319 8.46 4.89 2.45
N TRP A 320 8.92 3.64 2.52
CA TRP A 320 9.42 3.04 3.77
C TRP A 320 10.89 3.34 4.06
N GLY A 321 11.68 3.64 3.04
CA GLY A 321 13.10 3.93 3.23
C GLY A 321 13.90 3.89 1.94
N GLY A 322 15.15 4.33 2.05
CA GLY A 322 16.09 4.40 0.95
C GLY A 322 17.26 5.30 1.31
N GLN A 323 18.38 5.12 0.62
CA GLN A 323 19.62 5.86 0.89
C GLN A 323 19.47 7.33 0.48
N GLY A 324 20.21 8.23 1.11
CA GLY A 324 19.93 9.68 1.16
C GLY A 324 19.61 10.36 -0.19
N VAL A 325 20.24 9.98 -1.30
CA VAL A 325 19.94 10.57 -2.62
C VAL A 325 18.64 10.00 -3.21
N VAL A 326 18.32 8.73 -2.95
CA VAL A 326 17.01 8.17 -3.32
C VAL A 326 15.89 8.83 -2.51
N ALA A 327 16.12 9.04 -1.22
CA ALA A 327 15.17 9.73 -0.35
C ALA A 327 14.83 11.15 -0.87
N GLN A 328 15.84 11.89 -1.33
CA GLN A 328 15.66 13.23 -1.91
C GLN A 328 14.80 13.24 -3.18
N VAL A 329 14.88 12.20 -4.01
CA VAL A 329 14.07 12.14 -5.24
C VAL A 329 12.67 11.56 -5.00
N CYS A 330 12.50 10.69 -4.01
CA CYS A 330 11.21 10.04 -3.74
C CYS A 330 10.36 10.80 -2.70
N GLN A 331 10.97 11.65 -1.88
CA GLN A 331 10.33 12.46 -0.84
C GLN A 331 10.93 13.89 -0.80
N PRO A 332 10.86 14.66 -1.89
CA PRO A 332 11.52 15.97 -1.99
C PRO A 332 11.03 16.97 -0.94
N ASP A 333 9.76 16.91 -0.51
CA ASP A 333 9.21 17.84 0.49
C ASP A 333 9.71 17.60 1.93
N ARG A 334 10.44 16.52 2.16
CA ARG A 334 11.01 16.17 3.48
C ARG A 334 12.49 16.53 3.64
N TYR A 335 13.15 17.03 2.59
CA TYR A 335 14.59 17.32 2.54
C TYR A 335 14.90 18.69 1.91
#